data_AF-A0A7W8ZSK4-F1
#
_entry.id   AF-A0A7W8ZSK4-F1
#
_cell.length_a   1.000
_cell.length_b   1.000
_cell.length_c   1.000
_cell.angle_alpha   90.00
_cell.angle_beta   90.00
_cell.angle_gamma   90.00
#
_symmetry.space_group_name_H-M   'P 1'
#
loop_
_entity.id
_entity.type
_entity.pdbx_description
1 polymer ?
#
loop_
_entity_poly.entity_id
_entity_poly.type
_entity_poly.pdbx_seq_one_letter_code
_entity_poly.pdbx_strand_id
1 'polypeptide(L)'
;METAINITLPEDFYTLCSIYQIKPEVFVQSFIDQVSFPSFYSNPIGSNRWATFCFLNFLDVEESKYEVDEDLESQYLNLFNDAIRYNLDINPEDMIKSVKSGREIMRRWLKAVLAERTKYITDNL
;
A
#
# COMPACT_ATOMS: atom_id res chain seq x y z
N MET A 1 2.76 15.04 -18.72
CA MET A 1 1.46 15.73 -18.66
C MET A 1 0.83 15.31 -17.34
N GLU A 2 0.73 16.21 -16.37
CA GLU A 2 0.00 15.91 -15.14
C GLU A 2 -1.50 15.88 -15.48
N THR A 3 -2.10 14.70 -15.48
CA THR A 3 -3.56 14.57 -15.51
C THR A 3 -4.09 15.10 -14.18
N ALA A 4 -4.69 16.28 -14.20
CA ALA A 4 -5.39 16.82 -13.03
C ALA A 4 -6.51 15.85 -12.63
N ILE A 5 -6.29 15.11 -11.55
CA ILE A 5 -7.31 14.23 -10.98
C ILE A 5 -8.33 15.13 -10.29
N ASN A 6 -9.53 15.21 -10.86
CA ASN A 6 -10.61 15.99 -10.26
C ASN A 6 -11.35 15.10 -9.25
N ILE A 7 -11.00 15.22 -7.98
CA ILE A 7 -11.63 14.43 -6.91
C ILE A 7 -12.94 15.11 -6.53
N THR A 8 -14.06 14.46 -6.80
CA THR A 8 -15.37 14.91 -6.30
C THR A 8 -15.56 14.40 -4.89
N LEU A 9 -15.72 15.32 -3.93
CA LEU A 9 -15.98 14.96 -2.53
C LEU A 9 -17.46 14.62 -2.34
N PRO A 10 -17.80 13.45 -1.76
CA PRO A 10 -19.18 13.14 -1.40
C PRO A 10 -19.74 14.13 -0.38
N GLU A 11 -21.06 14.36 -0.43
CA GLU A 11 -21.77 15.29 0.44
C GLU A 11 -21.50 15.02 1.93
N ASP A 12 -21.58 13.75 2.35
CA ASP A 12 -21.35 13.37 3.74
C ASP A 12 -19.92 13.68 4.21
N PHE A 13 -18.92 13.41 3.36
CA PHE A 13 -17.52 13.68 3.69
C PHE A 13 -17.27 15.19 3.81
N TYR A 14 -17.78 15.97 2.86
CA TYR A 14 -17.69 17.44 2.91
C TYR A 14 -18.40 18.01 4.15
N THR A 15 -19.56 17.47 4.50
CA THR A 15 -20.34 17.88 5.67
C THR A 15 -19.57 17.61 6.96
N LEU A 16 -19.00 16.41 7.11
CA LEU A 16 -18.17 16.05 8.26
C LEU A 16 -16.93 16.95 8.35
N CYS A 17 -16.22 17.16 7.24
CA CYS A 17 -15.10 18.10 7.19
C CYS A 17 -15.51 19.50 7.64
N SER A 18 -16.68 19.99 7.20
CA SER A 18 -17.20 21.31 7.56
C SER A 18 -17.56 21.42 9.05
N ILE A 19 -18.21 20.40 9.62
CA ILE A 19 -18.57 20.34 11.06
C ILE A 19 -17.31 20.46 11.94
N TYR A 20 -16.26 19.71 11.60
CA TYR A 20 -15.03 19.67 12.38
C TYR A 20 -13.96 20.69 11.92
N GLN A 21 -14.29 21.55 10.95
CA GLN A 21 -13.37 22.53 10.34
C GLN A 21 -12.07 21.89 9.81
N ILE A 22 -12.18 20.68 9.29
CA ILE A 22 -11.08 19.93 8.69
C ILE A 22 -11.01 20.28 7.20
N LYS A 23 -9.80 20.59 6.72
CA LYS A 23 -9.55 20.69 5.27
C LYS A 23 -9.55 19.27 4.67
N PRO A 24 -10.38 18.96 3.65
CA PRO A 24 -10.45 17.62 3.07
C PRO A 24 -9.09 17.07 2.65
N GLU A 25 -8.23 17.90 2.07
CA GLU A 25 -6.90 17.53 1.59
C GLU A 25 -5.99 17.06 2.74
N VAL A 26 -6.13 17.67 3.92
CA VAL A 26 -5.35 17.28 5.11
C VAL A 26 -5.76 15.90 5.59
N PHE A 27 -7.06 15.60 5.59
CA PHE A 27 -7.55 14.27 5.96
C PHE A 27 -7.12 13.22 4.95
N VAL A 28 -7.30 13.48 3.66
CA VAL A 28 -6.91 12.56 2.58
C VAL A 28 -5.41 12.28 2.61
N GLN A 29 -4.57 13.31 2.78
CA GLN A 29 -3.13 13.11 2.91
C GLN A 29 -2.78 12.27 4.14
N SER A 30 -3.39 12.58 5.30
CA SER A 30 -3.18 11.81 6.53
C SER A 30 -3.57 10.33 6.39
N PHE A 31 -4.61 10.05 5.60
CA PHE A 31 -5.00 8.68 5.27
C PHE A 31 -3.98 7.99 4.38
N ILE A 32 -3.55 8.66 3.29
CA ILE A 32 -2.54 8.13 2.36
C ILE A 32 -1.22 7.84 3.06
N ASP A 33 -0.77 8.73 3.95
CA ASP A 33 0.48 8.59 4.72
C ASP A 33 0.49 7.36 5.63
N GLN A 34 -0.68 6.79 5.94
CA GLN A 34 -0.83 5.59 6.76
C GLN A 34 -0.87 4.29 5.94
N VAL A 35 -0.98 4.34 4.61
CA VAL A 35 -0.99 3.14 3.76
C VAL A 35 0.39 2.50 3.75
N SER A 36 0.52 1.31 4.33
CA SER A 36 1.81 0.63 4.49
C SER A 36 1.64 -0.85 4.80
N PHE A 37 1.85 -1.73 3.79
CA PHE A 37 1.88 -3.18 4.00
C PHE A 37 2.90 -3.59 5.08
N PRO A 38 4.15 -3.08 5.11
CA PRO A 38 5.11 -3.45 6.13
C PRO A 38 4.62 -3.12 7.54
N SER A 39 4.03 -1.94 7.72
CA SER A 39 3.52 -1.52 9.04
C SER A 39 2.29 -2.33 9.45
N PHE A 40 1.38 -2.59 8.50
CA PHE A 40 0.16 -3.37 8.73
C PHE A 40 0.46 -4.81 9.13
N TYR A 41 1.29 -5.52 8.36
CA TYR A 41 1.59 -6.93 8.63
C TYR A 41 2.55 -7.13 9.80
N SER A 42 3.39 -6.13 10.13
CA SER A 42 4.27 -6.19 11.32
C SER A 42 3.54 -5.85 12.62
N ASN A 43 2.40 -5.17 12.56
CA ASN A 43 1.63 -4.76 13.74
C ASN A 43 0.11 -4.84 13.48
N PRO A 44 -0.48 -6.05 13.49
CA PRO A 44 -1.89 -6.25 13.15
C PRO A 44 -2.88 -5.62 14.14
N ILE A 45 -2.41 -5.25 15.35
CA ILE A 45 -3.20 -4.58 16.39
C ILE A 45 -3.02 -3.05 16.39
N GLY A 46 -2.21 -2.51 15.48
CA GLY A 46 -1.97 -1.07 15.36
C GLY A 46 -3.22 -0.28 14.99
N SER A 47 -3.36 0.92 15.55
CA SER A 47 -4.49 1.82 15.30
C SER A 47 -4.53 2.40 13.89
N ASN A 48 -3.38 2.44 13.20
CA ASN A 48 -3.20 2.95 11.84
C ASN A 48 -3.50 1.93 10.73
N ARG A 49 -4.08 0.77 11.08
CA ARG A 49 -4.33 -0.32 10.13
C ARG A 49 -5.40 -0.02 9.08
N TRP A 50 -6.33 0.88 9.38
CA TRP A 50 -7.53 1.11 8.57
C TRP A 50 -7.23 1.61 7.15
N ALA A 51 -6.24 2.49 7.00
CA ALA A 51 -5.85 2.99 5.69
C ALA A 51 -5.33 1.88 4.77
N THR A 52 -4.47 1.02 5.31
CA THR A 52 -3.95 -0.13 4.57
C THR A 52 -5.05 -1.16 4.30
N PHE A 53 -5.95 -1.39 5.27
CA PHE A 53 -7.08 -2.30 5.08
C PHE A 53 -8.03 -1.84 3.97
N CYS A 54 -8.32 -0.54 3.91
CA CYS A 54 -9.12 0.04 2.83
C CYS A 54 -8.44 -0.14 1.46
N PHE A 55 -7.11 0.06 1.40
CA PHE A 55 -6.34 -0.18 0.18
C PHE A 55 -6.35 -1.66 -0.24
N LEU A 56 -6.22 -2.60 0.70
CA LEU A 56 -6.34 -4.04 0.42
C LEU A 56 -7.73 -4.41 -0.10
N ASN A 57 -8.79 -3.92 0.54
CA ASN A 57 -10.16 -4.11 0.06
C ASN A 57 -10.38 -3.50 -1.33
N PHE A 58 -9.73 -2.37 -1.62
CA PHE A 58 -9.76 -1.80 -2.97
C PHE A 58 -9.13 -2.75 -3.98
N LEU A 59 -7.96 -3.34 -3.68
CA LEU A 59 -7.35 -4.36 -4.53
C LEU A 59 -8.30 -5.56 -4.71
N ASP A 60 -8.83 -6.14 -3.64
CA ASP A 60 -9.73 -7.30 -3.71
C ASP A 60 -10.93 -7.09 -4.67
N VAL A 61 -11.41 -5.86 -4.81
CA VAL A 61 -12.58 -5.51 -5.64
C VAL A 61 -12.17 -5.08 -7.05
N GLU A 62 -11.04 -4.38 -7.19
CA GLU A 62 -10.69 -3.62 -8.39
C GLU A 62 -9.42 -4.12 -9.08
N GLU A 63 -8.65 -5.02 -8.46
CA GLU A 63 -7.37 -5.52 -8.95
C GLU A 63 -7.43 -6.05 -10.37
N SER A 64 -8.51 -6.74 -10.73
CA SER A 64 -8.71 -7.27 -12.09
C SER A 64 -8.75 -6.20 -13.19
N LYS A 65 -8.85 -4.92 -12.82
CA LYS A 65 -8.80 -3.77 -13.75
C LYS A 65 -7.39 -3.27 -13.99
N TYR A 66 -6.39 -3.81 -13.30
CA TYR A 66 -4.99 -3.42 -13.38
C TYR A 66 -4.15 -4.57 -13.93
N GLU A 67 -3.08 -4.22 -14.65
CA GLU A 67 -2.09 -5.19 -15.13
C GLU A 67 -1.13 -5.57 -13.98
N VAL A 68 -1.61 -6.47 -13.13
CA VAL A 68 -0.82 -7.14 -12.09
C VAL A 68 -0.27 -8.44 -12.66
N ASP A 69 1.04 -8.63 -12.53
CA ASP A 69 1.68 -9.91 -12.81
C ASP A 69 1.49 -10.81 -11.58
N GLU A 70 0.51 -11.71 -11.66
CA GLU A 70 0.10 -12.60 -10.55
C GLU A 70 1.24 -13.52 -10.08
N ASP A 71 2.10 -13.97 -11.00
CA ASP A 71 3.22 -14.86 -10.67
C ASP A 71 4.29 -14.09 -9.88
N LEU A 72 4.66 -12.90 -10.37
CA LEU A 72 5.62 -12.03 -9.71
C LEU A 72 5.07 -11.54 -8.37
N GLU A 73 3.80 -11.18 -8.32
CA GLU A 73 3.11 -10.84 -7.07
C GLU A 73 3.18 -11.98 -6.07
N SER A 74 2.73 -13.18 -6.45
CA SER A 74 2.72 -14.35 -5.58
C SER A 74 4.11 -14.64 -5.02
N GLN A 75 5.15 -14.54 -5.85
CA GLN A 75 6.53 -14.70 -5.41
C GLN A 75 6.92 -13.69 -4.33
N TYR A 76 6.66 -12.40 -4.56
CA TYR A 76 7.07 -11.36 -3.63
C TYR A 76 6.22 -11.29 -2.37
N LEU A 77 4.92 -11.61 -2.45
CA LEU A 77 4.05 -11.77 -1.29
C LEU A 77 4.51 -12.92 -0.40
N ASN A 78 4.93 -14.05 -0.97
CA ASN A 78 5.51 -15.15 -0.19
C ASN A 78 6.79 -14.72 0.53
N LEU A 79 7.74 -14.11 -0.19
CA LEU A 79 8.97 -13.58 0.41
C LEU A 79 8.69 -12.57 1.52
N PHE A 80 7.73 -11.68 1.27
CA PHE A 80 7.31 -10.67 2.22
C PHE A 80 6.73 -11.31 3.48
N ASN A 81 5.77 -12.22 3.34
CA ASN A 81 5.12 -12.90 4.45
C ASN A 81 6.11 -13.71 5.29
N ASP A 82 7.04 -14.42 4.65
CA ASP A 82 8.09 -15.17 5.35
C ASP A 82 9.01 -14.25 6.15
N ALA A 83 9.41 -13.12 5.57
CA ALA A 83 10.23 -12.13 6.25
C ALA A 83 9.50 -11.46 7.42
N ILE A 84 8.21 -11.15 7.27
CA ILE A 84 7.40 -10.63 8.37
C ILE A 84 7.32 -11.66 9.48
N ARG A 85 6.91 -12.91 9.17
CA ARG A 85 6.77 -14.00 10.14
C ARG A 85 8.07 -14.29 10.89
N TYR A 86 9.20 -14.32 10.19
CA TYR A 86 10.51 -14.56 10.80
C TYR A 86 10.90 -13.47 11.81
N ASN A 87 10.52 -12.21 11.54
CA ASN A 87 10.84 -11.07 12.39
C ASN A 87 9.70 -10.68 13.34
N LEU A 88 8.56 -11.38 13.32
CA LEU A 88 7.41 -11.07 14.16
C LEU A 88 7.66 -11.66 15.56
N ASP A 89 8.19 -10.85 16.46
CA ASP A 89 8.32 -11.16 17.89
C ASP A 89 7.60 -10.09 18.72
N ILE A 90 7.33 -10.38 20.00
CA ILE A 90 6.53 -9.55 20.92
C ILE A 90 7.24 -8.22 21.26
N ASN A 91 8.56 -8.11 20.99
CA ASN A 91 9.35 -6.95 21.37
C ASN A 91 9.30 -5.81 20.32
N PRO A 92 9.26 -4.53 20.75
CA PRO A 92 9.20 -3.38 19.84
C PRO A 92 10.36 -3.28 18.83
N GLU A 93 11.56 -3.75 19.20
CA GLU A 93 12.72 -3.74 18.29
C GLU A 93 12.54 -4.69 17.10
N ASP A 94 11.86 -5.81 17.31
CA ASP A 94 11.63 -6.81 16.27
C ASP A 94 10.52 -6.36 15.32
N MET A 95 9.52 -5.62 15.82
CA MET A 95 8.56 -4.90 14.97
C MET A 95 9.27 -3.91 14.03
N ILE A 96 10.23 -3.13 14.53
CA ILE A 96 11.00 -2.19 13.68
C ILE A 96 11.79 -2.95 12.62
N LYS A 97 12.43 -4.07 12.98
CA LYS A 97 13.15 -4.94 12.02
C LYS A 97 12.19 -5.51 10.98
N SER A 98 11.02 -5.99 11.39
CA SER A 98 10.00 -6.55 10.51
C SER A 98 9.52 -5.52 9.48
N VAL A 99 9.20 -4.30 9.93
CA VAL A 99 8.83 -3.18 9.04
C VAL A 99 9.95 -2.87 8.06
N LYS A 100 11.21 -2.84 8.52
CA LYS A 100 12.38 -2.56 7.66
C LYS A 100 12.58 -3.64 6.60
N SER A 101 12.49 -4.92 7.00
CA SER A 101 12.58 -6.07 6.11
C SER A 101 11.48 -6.05 5.05
N GLY A 102 10.23 -5.82 5.47
CA GLY A 102 9.09 -5.71 4.55
C GLY A 102 9.26 -4.57 3.55
N ARG A 103 9.72 -3.40 3.99
CA ARG A 103 10.03 -2.27 3.08
C ARG A 103 11.09 -2.63 2.05
N GLU A 104 12.11 -3.37 2.43
CA GLU A 104 13.17 -3.76 1.50
C GLU A 104 12.66 -4.73 0.43
N ILE A 105 11.83 -5.70 0.82
CA ILE A 105 11.22 -6.64 -0.13
C ILE A 105 10.30 -5.90 -1.10
N MET A 106 9.48 -4.95 -0.63
CA MET A 106 8.64 -4.13 -1.52
C MET A 106 9.47 -3.29 -2.52
N ARG A 107 10.63 -2.74 -2.12
CA ARG A 107 11.52 -2.04 -3.05
C ARG A 107 12.05 -2.97 -4.14
N ARG A 108 12.43 -4.19 -3.76
CA ARG A 108 12.88 -5.23 -4.71
C ARG A 108 11.75 -5.64 -5.65
N TRP A 109 10.53 -5.80 -5.12
CA TRP A 109 9.35 -6.12 -5.90
C TRP A 109 9.06 -5.02 -6.94
N LEU A 110 9.01 -3.75 -6.52
CA LEU A 110 8.83 -2.62 -7.44
C LEU A 110 9.89 -2.62 -8.55
N LYS A 111 11.16 -2.87 -8.20
CA LYS A 111 12.24 -2.94 -9.18
C LYS A 111 12.01 -4.05 -10.21
N ALA A 112 11.53 -5.22 -9.79
CA ALA A 112 11.20 -6.33 -10.69
C ALA A 112 10.02 -5.99 -11.60
N VAL A 113 8.92 -5.45 -11.06
CA VAL A 113 7.75 -5.01 -11.83
C VAL A 113 8.13 -3.99 -12.91
N LEU A 114 8.99 -3.01 -12.56
CA LEU A 114 9.45 -2.00 -13.53
C LEU A 114 10.34 -2.61 -14.62
N ALA A 115 11.17 -3.61 -14.28
CA ALA A 115 12.00 -4.31 -15.26
C ALA A 115 11.15 -5.14 -16.24
N GLU A 116 10.15 -5.86 -15.73
CA GLU A 116 9.16 -6.63 -16.50
C GLU A 116 8.46 -5.72 -17.52
N ARG A 117 7.89 -4.60 -17.04
CA ARG A 117 7.20 -3.61 -17.88
C ARG A 117 8.10 -3.00 -18.95
N THR A 118 9.37 -2.75 -18.62
CA THR A 118 10.34 -2.20 -19.59
C THR A 118 10.65 -3.22 -20.67
N LYS A 119 10.83 -4.50 -20.30
CA LYS A 119 11.07 -5.59 -21.24
C LYS A 119 9.91 -5.75 -22.23
N TYR A 120 8.67 -5.72 -21.75
CA TYR A 120 7.48 -5.74 -22.60
C TYR A 120 7.42 -4.59 -23.60
N ILE A 121 7.90 -3.39 -23.24
CA ILE A 121 7.96 -2.25 -24.16
C ILE A 121 9.06 -2.45 -25.21
N THR A 122 10.24 -2.94 -24.82
CA THR A 122 11.36 -3.13 -25.75
C THR A 122 11.20 -4.32 -26.68
N ASP A 123 10.51 -5.38 -26.26
CA ASP A 123 10.27 -6.59 -27.08
C ASP A 123 9.09 -6.41 -28.06
N ASN A 124 8.25 -5.38 -27.87
CA ASN A 124 7.12 -5.02 -28.74
C ASN A 124 7.41 -3.81 -29.66
N LEU A 125 8.69 -3.38 -29.74
CA LEU A 125 9.20 -2.36 -30.67
C LEU A 125 9.98 -3.01 -31.81
#